data_AF-A0A2G2YF23-F1
#
_entry.id   AF-A0A2G2YF23-F1
#
_cell.length_a   1.000
_cell.length_b   1.000
_cell.length_c   1.000
_cell.angle_alpha   90.00
_cell.angle_beta   90.00
_cell.angle_gamma   90.00
#
_symmetry.space_group_name_H-M   'P 1'
#
loop_
_entity.id
_entity.type
_entity.pdbx_description
1 polymer ?
#
loop_
_entity_poly.entity_id
_entity_poly.type
_entity_poly.pdbx_seq_one_letter_code
_entity_poly.pdbx_strand_id
1 'polypeptide(L)' 'MYEYISNESLGDMLHGEKGAHLKRKTRYRIAVEAGKGLCYLHHDCPSSIIHTDVKSNNILLDFDYEAQVPDFVLGKFL' A
#
# COMPACT_ATOMS: atom_id res chain seq x y z
N MET A 1 -18.60 0.12 -3.98
CA MET A 1 -17.99 0.31 -5.31
C MET A 1 -16.50 0.45 -5.06
N TYR A 2 -15.68 -0.49 -5.52
CA TYR A 2 -14.22 -0.39 -5.36
C TYR A 2 -13.73 0.63 -6.38
N GLU A 3 -13.13 1.70 -5.89
CA GLU A 3 -12.46 2.69 -6.73
C GLU A 3 -11.39 1.96 -7.55
N TYR A 4 -11.39 2.16 -8.87
CA TYR A 4 -10.41 1.57 -9.75
C TYR A 4 -9.07 2.27 -9.53
N ILE A 5 -8.32 1.84 -8.52
CA ILE A 5 -6.99 2.33 -8.19
C ILE A 5 -6.06 1.84 -9.30
N SER A 6 -5.88 2.69 -10.29
CA SER A 6 -4.99 2.44 -11.42
C SER A 6 -3.66 3.11 -11.13
N ASN A 7 -2.77 2.33 -10.55
CA ASN A 7 -1.43 2.09 -11.07
C ASN A 7 -0.97 0.76 -10.50
N GLU A 8 -0.06 0.13 -11.24
CA GLU A 8 0.59 -1.13 -10.90
C GLU A 8 1.10 -1.13 -9.43
N SER A 9 1.35 -2.31 -8.87
CA SER A 9 1.80 -2.41 -7.48
C SER A 9 3.14 -1.69 -7.26
N LEU A 10 3.47 -1.34 -6.01
CA LEU A 10 4.79 -0.81 -5.68
C LEU A 10 5.90 -1.77 -6.13
N GLY A 11 5.65 -3.08 -6.11
CA GLY A 11 6.59 -4.08 -6.64
C GLY A 11 6.87 -3.90 -8.13
N ASP A 12 5.82 -3.77 -8.94
CA ASP A 12 5.93 -3.55 -10.37
C ASP A 12 6.67 -2.23 -10.66
N MET A 13 6.36 -1.19 -9.89
CA MET A 13 7.01 0.10 -10.02
C MET A 13 8.47 0.10 -9.57
N LEU A 14 8.86 -0.73 -8.60
CA LEU A 14 10.24 -0.84 -8.13
C LEU A 14 11.13 -1.68 -9.05
N HIS A 15 10.55 -2.69 -9.70
CA HIS A 15 11.30 -3.72 -10.43
C HIS A 15 11.09 -3.67 -11.96
N GLY A 16 10.10 -2.94 -12.45
CA GLY A 16 9.87 -2.71 -13.87
C GLY A 16 10.71 -1.57 -14.45
N GLU A 17 10.51 -1.28 -15.74
CA GLU A 17 11.21 -0.21 -16.47
C GLU A 17 11.00 1.18 -15.84
N LYS A 18 9.95 1.33 -15.01
CA LYS A 18 9.60 2.57 -14.30
C LYS A 18 10.34 2.75 -12.96
N GLY A 19 11.17 1.81 -12.52
CA GLY A 19 11.91 1.86 -11.25
C GLY A 19 12.75 3.12 -11.04
N ALA A 20 13.28 3.66 -12.13
CA ALA A 20 14.05 4.91 -12.13
C ALA A 20 13.18 6.16 -11.86
N HIS A 21 11.87 6.11 -12.09
CA HIS A 21 10.95 7.24 -11.88
C HIS A 21 10.53 7.41 -10.41
N LEU A 22 10.63 6.36 -9.59
CA LEU A 22 10.41 6.43 -8.15
C LEU A 22 11.61 7.09 -7.45
N LYS A 23 11.64 8.42 -7.44
CA LYS A 23 12.65 9.20 -6.71
C LYS A 23 12.62 8.88 -5.22
N ARG A 24 13.75 9.05 -4.53
CA ARG A 24 13.90 8.78 -3.08
C ARG A 24 12.82 9.45 -2.22
N LYS A 25 12.43 10.68 -2.55
CA LYS A 25 11.36 11.42 -1.85
C LYS A 25 10.00 10.72 -1.98
N THR A 26 9.66 10.24 -3.18
CA THR A 26 8.42 9.49 -3.43
C THR A 26 8.42 8.17 -2.68
N ARG A 27 9.53 7.43 -2.69
CA ARG A 27 9.68 6.17 -1.93
C ARG A 27 9.48 6.36 -0.43
N TYR A 28 10.03 7.45 0.12
CA TYR A 28 9.83 7.79 1.53
C TYR A 28 8.36 8.07 1.85
N ARG A 29 7.67 8.86 1.01
CA ARG A 29 6.24 9.12 1.18
C ARG A 29 5.41 7.83 1.15
N ILE A 30 5.65 6.96 0.17
CA ILE A 30 4.99 5.65 0.06
C ILE A 30 5.19 4.80 1.33
N ALA A 31 6.41 4.76 1.87
CA ALA A 31 6.70 4.01 3.10
C ALA A 31 5.94 4.58 4.32
N VAL A 32 5.85 5.91 4.42
CA VAL A 32 5.08 6.58 5.49
C VAL A 32 3.59 6.29 5.36
N GLU A 33 3.03 6.37 4.16
CA GLU A 33 1.61 6.10 3.89
C GLU A 33 1.24 4.64 4.14
N ALA A 34 2.06 3.69 3.67
CA ALA A 34 1.88 2.28 3.98
C ALA A 34 1.93 2.02 5.50
N GLY A 35 2.86 2.65 6.21
CA GLY A 35 2.95 2.58 7.66
C GLY A 35 1.71 3.13 8.38
N LYS A 36 1.15 4.24 7.88
CA LYS A 36 -0.11 4.80 8.40
C LYS A 36 -1.29 3.85 8.17
N GLY A 37 -1.40 3.27 6.98
CA GLY A 37 -2.43 2.27 6.67
C GLY A 37 -2.36 1.07 7.63
N LEU A 38 -1.16 0.53 7.86
CA LEU A 38 -0.96 -0.56 8.82
C LEU A 38 -1.26 -0.15 10.27
N CYS A 39 -0.88 1.06 10.67
CA CYS A 39 -1.21 1.58 12.00
C CYS A 39 -2.72 1.67 12.21
N TYR A 40 -3.45 2.15 11.20
CA TYR A 40 -4.91 2.22 11.23
C TYR A 40 -5.51 0.82 11.42
N LEU A 41 -5.08 -0.16 10.60
CA LEU A 41 -5.57 -1.54 10.71
C LEU A 41 -5.34 -2.15 12.09
N HIS A 42 -4.19 -1.86 12.73
CA HIS A 42 -3.84 -2.45 14.02
C HIS A 42 -4.49 -1.74 15.22
N HIS A 43 -4.63 -0.41 15.19
CA HIS A 43 -4.97 0.36 16.40
C HIS A 43 -6.26 1.17 16.28
N ASP A 44 -6.60 1.65 15.09
CA ASP A 44 -7.67 2.63 14.90
C ASP A 44 -8.91 2.02 14.21
N CYS A 45 -8.79 0.82 13.65
CA CYS A 45 -9.91 0.08 13.05
C CYS A 45 -10.85 -0.45 14.16
N PRO A 46 -12.19 -0.34 14.00
CA PRO A 46 -13.16 -0.78 15.02
C PRO A 46 -13.01 -2.24 15.46
N SER A 47 -12.56 -3.09 14.54
CA SER A 47 -12.08 -4.45 14.83
C SER A 47 -10.66 -4.50 14.32
N SER A 48 -9.69 -4.62 15.21
CA SER A 48 -8.27 -4.65 14.82
C SER A 48 -8.00 -5.81 13.83
N ILE A 49 -7.27 -5.53 12.74
CA ILE A 49 -7.07 -6.44 11.60
C ILE A 49 -5.57 -6.69 11.41
N ILE A 50 -5.16 -7.96 11.33
CA ILE A 50 -3.81 -8.35 10.89
C ILE A 50 -3.81 -8.44 9.36
N HIS A 51 -3.02 -7.63 8.67
CA HIS A 51 -2.92 -7.69 7.20
C HIS A 51 -2.31 -9.02 6.69
N THR A 52 -1.43 -9.67 7.45
CA THR A 52 -0.74 -10.96 7.21
C THR A 52 0.12 -11.13 5.96
N ASP A 53 -0.11 -10.35 4.90
CA ASP A 53 0.61 -10.43 3.62
C ASP A 53 1.18 -9.06 3.22
N VAL A 54 1.99 -8.46 4.11
CA VAL A 54 2.64 -7.17 3.84
C VAL A 54 3.83 -7.39 2.91
N LYS A 55 3.72 -6.92 1.67
CA LYS A 55 4.76 -6.96 0.64
C LYS A 55 4.55 -5.85 -0.38
N SER A 56 5.58 -5.50 -1.15
CA SER A 56 5.53 -4.45 -2.18
C SER A 56 4.42 -4.65 -3.20
N ASN A 57 4.09 -5.90 -3.55
CA ASN A 57 3.05 -6.19 -4.54
C ASN A 57 1.62 -5.93 -4.01
N ASN A 58 1.47 -5.81 -2.69
CA ASN A 58 0.18 -5.54 -2.05
C ASN A 58 0.05 -4.08 -1.60
N ILE A 59 1.03 -3.23 -1.92
CA ILE A 59 0.93 -1.79 -1.78
C ILE A 59 0.56 -1.26 -3.17
N LEU A 60 -0.67 -0.81 -3.34
CA LEU A 60 -1.12 -0.22 -4.60
C LEU A 60 -0.76 1.26 -4.61
N LEU A 61 -0.45 1.77 -5.79
CA LEU A 61 -0.23 3.19 -5.99
C LEU A 61 -1.38 3.71 -6.86
N ASP A 62 -1.87 4.91 -6.59
CA ASP A 62 -2.79 5.58 -7.50
C ASP A 62 -2.06 6.45 -8.55
N PHE A 63 -2.81 7.26 -9.30
CA PHE A 63 -2.27 8.13 -10.34
C PHE A 63 -1.28 9.18 -9.84
N ASP A 64 -1.33 9.54 -8.55
CA ASP A 64 -0.47 10.55 -7.92
C ASP A 64 0.71 9.94 -7.14
N TYR A 65 0.89 8.62 -7.25
CA TYR A 65 1.84 7.84 -6.45
C TYR A 65 1.59 8.01 -4.95
N GLU A 66 0.33 8.06 -4.55
CA GLU A 66 -0.07 7.89 -3.16
C GLU A 66 -0.27 6.40 -2.88
N ALA A 67 0.26 5.94 -1.75
CA ALA A 67 0.22 4.53 -1.40
C ALA A 67 -1.12 4.20 -0.74
N GLN A 68 -1.83 3.27 -1.36
CA GLN A 68 -2.99 2.63 -0.78
C GLN A 68 -2.60 1.23 -0.33
N VAL A 69 -2.91 0.91 0.92
CA VAL A 69 -2.89 -0.45 1.44
C VAL A 69 -4.31 -0.96 1.28
N PRO A 70 -4.69 -1.52 0.11
CA PRO A 70 -6.03 -2.05 -0.08
C PRO A 70 -6.35 -3.07 1.01
N ASP A 71 -7.54 -2.94 1.59
CA ASP A 71 -8.15 -3.94 2.45
C ASP A 71 -8.40 -5.21 1.63
N PHE A 72 -7.40 -6.07 1.51
CA PHE A 72 -7.62 -7.40 0.99
C PHE A 72 -8.26 -8.25 2.08
N VAL A 73 -9.34 -8.92 1.67
CA VAL A 73 -10.28 -9.80 2.40
C VAL A 73 -9.60 -11.06 3.01
N LEU A 74 -8.32 -10.97 3.37
CA LEU A 74 -7.52 -12.03 3.97
C LEU A 74 -7.04 -11.69 5.39
N GLY A 75 -7.32 -10.48 5.86
CA GLY A 75 -6.98 -10.08 7.21
C GLY A 75 -7.74 -10.90 8.26
N LYS A 76 -7.03 -11.38 9.26
CA LYS A 76 -7.65 -12.01 10.44
C LYS A 76 -7.90 -10.95 11.48
N PHE A 77 -9.03 -11.03 12.19
CA PHE A 77 -9.26 -10.21 13.37
C PHE A 77 -8.20 -10.53 14.44
N LEU A 78 -7.68 -9.49 15.10
CA LEU A 78 -6.83 -9.59 16.28
C LEU A 78 -7.63 -10.06 17.51
#